data_AF-A0AAV7IH59-F1
#
_entry.id   AF-A0AAV7IH59-F1
#
_cell.length_a   1.000
_cell.length_b   1.000
_cell.length_c   1.000
_cell.angle_alpha   90.00
_cell.angle_beta   90.00
_cell.angle_gamma   90.00
#
_symmetry.space_group_name_H-M   'P 1'
#
loop_
_entity.id
_entity.type
_entity.pdbx_description
1 polymer ?
#
loop_
_entity_poly.entity_id
_entity_poly.type
_entity_poly.pdbx_seq_one_letter_code
_entity_poly.pdbx_strand_id
1 'polypeptide(L)'
;MKDEQKKKNNEWDRLMIGNAYAAEVYNQQLERQKMELRKRIAEENLQLAQQQKSHQDYLNKVVYKYQQEPEFFNQFNSCPR
;
A
#
# COMPACT_ATOMS: atom_id res chain seq x y z
N MET A 1 49.60 -26.78 21.22
CA MET A 1 49.40 -26.77 19.75
C MET A 1 48.10 -27.44 19.29
N LYS A 2 47.96 -28.78 19.23
CA LYS A 2 46.74 -29.42 18.67
C LYS A 2 45.47 -29.16 19.49
N ASP A 3 45.55 -29.22 20.83
CA ASP A 3 44.38 -29.02 21.69
C ASP A 3 43.93 -27.56 21.76
N GLU A 4 44.86 -26.61 21.69
CA GLU A 4 44.54 -25.18 21.63
C GLU A 4 43.85 -24.84 20.31
N GLN A 5 44.31 -25.43 19.20
CA GLN A 5 43.66 -25.28 17.90
C GLN A 5 42.23 -25.84 17.92
N LYS A 6 42.03 -27.00 18.55
CA LYS A 6 40.70 -27.61 18.71
C LYS A 6 39.76 -26.74 19.54
N LYS A 7 40.25 -26.14 20.64
CA LYS A 7 39.46 -25.20 21.46
C LYS A 7 39.05 -23.97 20.66
N LYS A 8 39.97 -23.36 19.91
CA LYS A 8 39.68 -22.21 19.05
C LYS A 8 38.66 -22.53 17.96
N ASN A 9 38.79 -23.69 17.31
CA ASN A 9 37.81 -24.12 16.31
C ASN A 9 36.42 -24.32 16.92
N ASN A 10 36.32 -24.98 18.07
CA ASN A 10 35.03 -25.18 18.75
C ASN A 10 34.38 -23.86 19.17
N GLU A 11 35.18 -22.89 19.62
CA GLU A 11 34.70 -21.56 19.97
C GLU A 11 34.20 -20.80 18.73
N TRP A 12 34.95 -20.89 17.62
CA TRP A 12 34.54 -20.32 16.35
C TRP A 12 33.22 -20.94 15.83
N ASP A 13 33.09 -22.27 15.90
CA ASP A 13 31.86 -22.97 15.50
C ASP A 13 30.67 -22.50 16.36
N ARG A 14 30.86 -22.36 17.68
CA ARG A 14 29.83 -21.86 18.59
C ARG A 14 29.39 -20.45 18.23
N LEU A 15 30.34 -19.55 17.94
CA LEU A 15 30.04 -18.18 17.52
C LEU A 15 29.29 -18.15 16.19
N MET A 16 29.71 -18.98 15.23
CA MET A 16 29.06 -19.06 13.91
C MET A 16 27.64 -19.57 14.00
N ILE A 17 27.38 -20.62 14.80
CA ILE A 17 26.03 -21.13 15.03
C ILE A 17 25.17 -20.06 15.71
N GLY A 18 25.70 -19.36 16.71
CA GLY A 18 24.99 -18.27 17.39
C GLY A 18 24.63 -17.13 16.44
N ASN A 19 25.56 -16.71 15.58
CA ASN A 19 25.35 -15.67 14.60
C ASN A 19 24.34 -16.10 13.53
N ALA A 20 24.41 -17.34 13.04
CA ALA A 20 23.47 -17.87 12.06
C ALA A 20 22.04 -17.88 12.62
N TYR A 21 21.87 -18.34 13.85
CA TYR A 21 20.57 -18.33 14.53
C TYR A 21 20.04 -16.91 14.74
N ALA A 22 20.88 -15.98 15.20
CA ALA A 22 20.49 -14.58 15.37
C ALA A 22 20.07 -13.94 14.04
N ALA A 23 20.78 -14.22 12.95
CA ALA A 23 20.44 -13.75 11.62
C ALA A 23 19.10 -14.33 11.12
N GLU A 24 18.85 -15.61 11.38
CA GLU A 24 17.57 -16.25 11.02
C GLU A 24 16.39 -15.62 11.77
N VAL A 25 16.51 -15.45 13.09
CA VAL A 25 15.48 -14.81 13.92
C VAL A 25 15.21 -13.38 13.45
N TYR A 26 16.27 -12.62 13.15
CA TYR A 26 16.13 -11.27 12.63
C TYR A 26 15.41 -11.26 11.27
N ASN A 27 15.77 -12.16 10.35
CA ASN A 27 15.12 -12.28 9.05
C ASN A 27 13.63 -12.63 9.19
N GLN A 28 13.28 -13.57 10.07
CA GLN A 28 11.89 -13.92 10.33
C GLN A 28 11.09 -12.72 10.87
N GLN A 29 11.69 -11.94 11.79
CA GLN A 29 11.04 -10.73 12.30
C GLN A 29 10.86 -9.67 11.22
N LEU A 30 11.86 -9.49 10.36
CA LEU A 30 11.78 -8.56 9.23
C LEU A 30 10.68 -8.96 8.24
N GLU A 31 10.54 -10.24 7.93
CA GLU A 31 9.47 -10.73 7.05
C GLU A 31 8.07 -10.54 7.65
N ARG A 32 7.92 -10.72 8.97
CA ARG A 32 6.66 -10.40 9.67
C ARG A 32 6.31 -8.92 9.55
N GLN A 33 7.28 -8.03 9.77
CA GLN A 33 7.08 -6.59 9.62
C GLN A 33 6.72 -6.20 8.19
N LYS A 34 7.38 -6.80 7.19
CA LYS A 34 7.04 -6.59 5.77
C LYS A 34 5.61 -7.05 5.46
N MET A 35 5.19 -8.18 6.02
CA MET A 35 3.83 -8.69 5.82
C MET A 35 2.78 -7.75 6.42
N GLU A 36 3.00 -7.27 7.63
CA GLU A 36 2.10 -6.29 8.27
C GLU A 36 2.03 -4.99 7.48
N LEU A 37 3.16 -4.48 6.99
CA LEU A 37 3.20 -3.28 6.16
C LEU A 37 2.42 -3.47 4.85
N ARG A 38 2.63 -4.61 4.16
CA ARG A 38 1.88 -4.93 2.94
C ARG A 38 0.37 -5.00 3.19
N LYS A 39 -0.03 -5.56 4.34
CA LYS A 39 -1.44 -5.62 4.73
C LYS A 39 -2.03 -4.21 4.90
N ARG A 40 -1.33 -3.32 5.62
CA ARG A 40 -1.78 -1.92 5.79
C ARG A 40 -1.90 -1.18 4.47
N ILE A 41 -0.92 -1.31 3.59
CA ILE A 41 -0.95 -0.70 2.26
C ILE A 41 -2.14 -1.23 1.44
N ALA A 42 -2.42 -2.53 1.51
CA ALA A 42 -3.57 -3.12 0.80
C ALA A 42 -4.91 -2.60 1.34
N GLU A 43 -5.04 -2.44 2.66
CA GLU A 43 -6.22 -1.86 3.31
C GLU A 43 -6.43 -0.39 2.90
N GLU A 44 -5.37 0.41 2.91
CA GLU A 44 -5.41 1.82 2.48
C GLU A 44 -5.77 1.94 0.99
N ASN A 45 -5.16 1.12 0.13
CA ASN A 45 -5.48 1.09 -1.29
C ASN A 45 -6.94 0.73 -1.55
N LEU A 46 -7.51 -0.20 -0.78
CA LEU A 46 -8.92 -0.56 -0.89
C LEU A 46 -9.82 0.62 -0.52
N GLN A 47 -9.53 1.31 0.59
CA GLN A 47 -10.29 2.48 1.02
C GLN A 47 -10.20 3.61 -0.02
N LEU A 48 -9.00 3.91 -0.52
CA LEU A 48 -8.79 4.91 -1.55
C LEU A 48 -9.55 4.59 -2.84
N ALA A 49 -9.50 3.33 -3.29
CA ALA A 49 -10.24 2.90 -4.48
C ALA A 49 -11.76 3.06 -4.31
N GLN A 50 -12.31 2.73 -3.13
CA GLN A 50 -13.72 2.93 -2.84
C GLN A 50 -14.11 4.41 -2.84
N GLN A 51 -13.31 5.27 -2.20
CA GLN A 51 -13.53 6.71 -2.17
C GLN A 51 -13.48 7.31 -3.58
N GLN A 52 -12.46 6.95 -4.36
CA GLN A 52 -12.29 7.43 -5.72
C GLN A 52 -13.47 7.02 -6.60
N LYS A 53 -13.91 5.76 -6.50
CA LYS A 53 -15.09 5.28 -7.24
C LYS A 53 -16.35 6.07 -6.86
N SER A 54 -16.60 6.23 -5.55
CA SER A 54 -17.77 6.99 -5.08
C SER A 54 -17.74 8.44 -5.55
N HIS A 55 -16.57 9.07 -5.53
CA HIS A 55 -16.41 10.44 -5.99
C HIS A 55 -16.65 10.56 -7.50
N GLN A 56 -16.11 9.62 -8.28
CA GLN A 56 -16.32 9.60 -9.73
C GLN A 56 -17.78 9.35 -10.10
N ASP A 57 -18.47 8.47 -9.36
CA ASP A 57 -19.91 8.25 -9.53
C ASP A 57 -20.72 9.52 -9.27
N TYR A 58 -20.36 10.29 -8.23
CA TYR A 58 -21.00 11.58 -7.95
C TYR A 58 -20.78 12.58 -9.08
N LEU A 59 -19.54 12.76 -9.52
CA LEU A 59 -19.20 13.68 -10.62
C LEU A 59 -19.99 13.33 -11.89
N ASN A 60 -20.02 12.07 -12.27
CA ASN A 60 -20.72 11.62 -13.47
C ASN A 60 -22.23 11.80 -13.38
N LYS A 61 -22.84 11.57 -12.21
CA LYS A 61 -24.30 11.63 -12.05
C LYS A 61 -24.82 13.04 -11.84
N VAL A 62 -24.09 13.87 -11.12
CA VAL A 62 -24.57 15.16 -10.61
C VAL A 62 -23.93 16.31 -11.36
N VAL A 63 -22.61 16.28 -11.55
CA VAL A 63 -21.85 17.44 -12.05
C VAL A 63 -21.79 17.43 -13.58
N TYR A 64 -21.45 16.29 -14.18
CA TYR A 64 -21.28 16.18 -15.63
C TYR A 64 -22.56 15.82 -16.36
N LYS A 65 -23.65 15.53 -15.65
CA LYS A 65 -24.94 15.37 -16.28
C LYS A 65 -25.42 16.74 -16.74
N TYR A 66 -25.42 16.93 -18.07
CA TYR A 66 -25.90 18.16 -18.68
C TYR A 66 -27.36 18.39 -18.29
N GLN A 67 -27.60 19.38 -17.43
CA GLN A 67 -28.92 19.93 -17.19
C GLN A 67 -29.07 21.15 -18.10
N GLN A 68 -30.06 21.12 -18.98
CA GLN A 68 -30.40 22.29 -19.76
C GLN A 68 -31.06 23.29 -18.83
N GLU A 69 -30.39 24.42 -18.59
CA GLU A 69 -30.97 25.50 -17.81
C GLU A 69 -32.23 26.01 -18.53
N PRO A 70 -33.35 26.20 -17.82
CA PRO A 70 -34.58 26.73 -18.41
C PRO A 70 -34.35 28.06 -19.13
N GLU A 71 -33.41 28.89 -18.64
CA GLU A 71 -33.01 30.14 -19.30
C GLU A 71 -32.45 29.93 -20.71
N PHE A 72 -31.82 28.79 -21.01
CA PHE A 72 -31.33 28.47 -22.36
C PHE A 72 -32.48 28.45 -23.37
N PHE A 73 -33.62 27.86 -23.01
CA PHE A 73 -34.77 27.78 -23.90
C PHE A 73 -35.47 29.11 -24.11
N ASN A 74 -35.45 29.98 -23.10
CA ASN A 74 -36.03 31.32 -23.17
C ASN A 74 -35.28 32.26 -24.15
N GLN A 75 -34.08 31.90 -24.59
CA GLN A 75 -33.33 32.67 -25.60
C GLN A 75 -33.94 32.54 -27.00
N PHE A 76 -34.56 31.40 -27.30
CA PHE A 76 -35.15 31.13 -28.61
C PHE A 76 -36.54 31.79 -28.72
N ASN A 77 -36.86 32.35 -29.89
CA ASN A 77 -38.11 33.07 -30.18
C ASN A 77 -38.31 34.40 -29.42
N SER A 78 -37.24 34.98 -28.86
CA SER A 78 -37.28 36.26 -28.15
C SER A 78 -37.39 37.49 -29.07
N CYS A 79 -37.01 37.36 -30.35
CA CYS A 79 -37.22 38.40 -31.37
C CYS A 79 -38.36 38.02 -32.32
N PRO A 80 -39.39 38.89 -32.47
CA PRO A 80 -40.37 38.75 -33.54
C PRO A 80 -39.70 39.06 -34.90
N ARG A 81 -40.16 38.38 -35.96
CA ARG A 81 -39.71 38.60 -37.35
C ARG A 81 -40.16 39.95 -37.90
#